data_AF-F9PFI9-F1
#
_entry.id   AF-F9PFI9-F1
#
_cell.length_a   1.000
_cell.length_b   1.000
_cell.length_c   1.000
_cell.angle_alpha   90.00
_cell.angle_beta   90.00
_cell.angle_gamma   90.00
#
_symmetry.space_group_name_H-M   'P 1'
#
loop_
_entity.id
_entity.type
_entity.pdbx_description
1 polymer ?
#
loop_
_entity_poly.entity_id
_entity_poly.type
_entity_poly.pdbx_seq_one_letter_code
_entity_poly.pdbx_strand_id
1 'polypeptide(L)' 'MEYKVQINSLENFKAWSGGLTTLNTVRERGGVDTLTVICEDIFSGDTPTEVQINDWLWFDSDFIYQALGYDDLLEAS' A
#
# COMPACT_ATOMS: atom_id res chain seq x y z
N MET A 1 -11.06 19.78 -4.75
CA MET A 1 -11.79 19.08 -3.68
C MET A 1 -10.95 17.89 -3.30
N GLU A 2 -10.36 17.89 -2.11
CA GLU A 2 -9.70 16.70 -1.58
C GLU A 2 -10.78 15.76 -1.05
N TYR A 3 -10.89 14.59 -1.67
CA TYR A 3 -11.72 13.51 -1.17
C TYR A 3 -10.93 12.79 -0.08
N LYS A 4 -11.33 13.01 1.17
CA LYS A 4 -10.78 12.31 2.32
C LYS A 4 -11.27 10.85 2.27
N VAL A 5 -10.39 9.92 1.93
CA VAL A 5 -10.71 8.49 1.89
C VAL A 5 -10.50 7.93 3.29
N GLN A 6 -11.58 7.50 3.96
CA GLN A 6 -11.42 6.62 5.11
C GLN A 6 -10.85 5.30 4.60
N ILE A 7 -9.63 4.96 5.02
CA ILE A 7 -8.97 3.70 4.66
C ILE A 7 -9.65 2.57 5.43
N ASN A 8 -10.84 2.16 5.00
CA ASN A 8 -11.47 0.95 5.53
C ASN A 8 -10.92 -0.31 4.85
N SER A 9 -10.37 -0.16 3.64
CA SER A 9 -9.75 -1.24 2.87
C SER A 9 -9.03 -0.67 1.64
N LEU A 10 -7.83 -1.18 1.36
CA LEU A 10 -7.12 -0.92 0.10
C LEU A 10 -7.59 -1.83 -1.06
N GLU A 11 -8.53 -2.75 -0.81
CA GLU A 11 -9.04 -3.72 -1.80
C GLU A 11 -9.57 -3.03 -3.06
N ASN A 12 -10.24 -1.89 -2.90
CA ASN A 12 -10.81 -1.12 -4.01
C ASN A 12 -9.98 0.12 -4.38
N PHE A 13 -8.82 0.33 -3.74
CA PHE A 13 -7.97 1.47 -4.03
C PHE A 13 -7.40 1.37 -5.44
N LYS A 14 -7.53 2.46 -6.22
CA LYS A 14 -7.06 2.53 -7.60
C LYS A 14 -5.68 3.15 -7.66
N ALA A 15 -4.66 2.39 -7.26
CA ALA A 15 -3.27 2.80 -7.40
C ALA A 15 -2.88 2.95 -8.88
N TRP A 16 -1.82 3.71 -9.14
CA TRP A 16 -1.27 3.96 -10.47
C TRP A 16 0.26 3.85 -10.47
N SER A 17 0.83 3.74 -11.67
CA SER A 17 2.27 3.63 -11.88
C SER A 17 2.91 2.55 -11.00
N GLY A 18 3.98 2.84 -10.24
CA GLY A 18 4.63 1.83 -9.41
C GLY A 18 3.79 1.36 -8.21
N GLY A 19 2.95 2.22 -7.65
CA GLY A 19 2.03 1.83 -6.57
C GLY A 19 1.00 0.78 -7.01
N LEU A 20 0.62 0.79 -8.29
CA LEU A 20 -0.24 -0.25 -8.88
C LEU A 20 0.45 -1.63 -8.87
N THR A 21 1.73 -1.67 -9.20
CA THR A 21 2.51 -2.93 -9.18
C THR A 21 2.53 -3.51 -7.76
N THR A 22 2.89 -2.70 -6.76
CA THR A 22 2.92 -3.13 -5.36
C THR A 22 1.55 -3.62 -4.90
N LEU A 23 0.49 -2.85 -5.14
CA LEU A 23 -0.85 -3.22 -4.71
C LEU A 23 -1.37 -4.49 -5.39
N ASN A 24 -1.09 -4.68 -6.68
CA ASN A 24 -1.49 -5.90 -7.38
C ASN A 24 -0.76 -7.13 -6.85
N THR A 25 0.56 -7.04 -6.63
CA THR A 25 1.33 -8.12 -5.99
C THR A 25 0.73 -8.52 -4.64
N VAL A 26 0.35 -7.53 -3.83
CA VAL A 26 -0.28 -7.78 -2.53
C VAL A 26 -1.66 -8.42 -2.67
N ARG A 27 -2.49 -7.96 -3.63
CA ARG A 27 -3.79 -8.57 -3.96
C ARG A 27 -3.66 -10.02 -4.38
N GLU A 28 -2.73 -10.32 -5.29
CA GLU A 28 -2.49 -11.67 -5.80
C GLU A 28 -2.07 -12.65 -4.69
N ARG A 29 -1.41 -12.14 -3.65
CA ARG A 29 -0.98 -12.91 -2.47
C ARG A 29 -2.00 -12.89 -1.31
N GLY A 30 -3.11 -12.17 -1.45
CA GLY A 30 -4.14 -12.05 -0.40
C GLY A 30 -3.71 -11.25 0.83
N GLY A 31 -2.70 -10.39 0.72
CA GLY A 31 -2.14 -9.60 1.83
C GLY A 31 -2.78 -8.23 2.06
N VAL A 32 -3.91 -7.94 1.41
CA VAL A 32 -4.51 -6.59 1.38
C VAL A 32 -5.01 -6.14 2.76
N ASP A 33 -5.56 -7.06 3.56
CA ASP A 33 -5.96 -6.76 4.94
C ASP A 33 -4.75 -6.30 5.77
N THR A 34 -3.64 -7.04 5.72
CA THR A 34 -2.41 -6.67 6.42
C THR A 34 -1.83 -5.35 5.89
N LEU A 35 -1.84 -5.14 4.57
CA LEU A 35 -1.41 -3.87 3.98
C LEU A 35 -2.28 -2.69 4.44
N THR A 36 -3.59 -2.91 4.58
CA THR A 36 -4.53 -1.90 5.08
C THR A 36 -4.16 -1.49 6.51
N VAL A 37 -3.89 -2.47 7.40
CA VAL A 37 -3.45 -2.20 8.77
C VAL A 37 -2.13 -1.43 8.81
N ILE A 38 -1.15 -1.80 7.95
CA ILE A 38 0.12 -1.07 7.85
C ILE A 38 -0.14 0.36 7.37
N CYS A 39 -1.02 0.56 6.39
CA CYS A 39 -1.36 1.88 5.88
C CYS A 39 -2.01 2.76 6.96
N GLU A 40 -2.92 2.20 7.76
CA GLU A 40 -3.53 2.88 8.91
C GLU A 40 -2.48 3.27 9.97
N ASP A 41 -1.47 2.44 10.21
CA ASP A 41 -0.37 2.74 11.13
C ASP A 41 0.54 3.86 10.60
N ILE A 42 0.93 3.79 9.32
CA ILE A 42 1.78 4.80 8.67
C ILE A 42 1.13 6.18 8.65
N PHE A 43 -0.16 6.25 8.35
CA PHE A 43 -0.91 7.51 8.30
C PHE A 43 -1.68 7.80 9.58
N SER A 44 -1.36 7.10 10.67
CA SER A 44 -2.04 7.22 11.96
C SER A 44 -2.15 8.68 12.40
N GLY A 45 -3.36 9.11 12.72
CA GLY A 45 -3.65 10.49 13.15
C GLY A 45 -4.08 11.44 12.03
N ASP A 46 -3.95 11.07 10.76
CA ASP A 46 -4.38 11.85 9.61
C ASP A 46 -5.20 11.02 8.62
N THR A 47 -5.96 11.71 7.76
CA THR A 47 -6.61 11.06 6.60
C THR A 47 -5.77 11.36 5.36
N PRO A 48 -4.98 10.41 4.86
CA PRO A 48 -4.11 10.67 3.72
C PRO A 48 -4.92 10.86 2.44
N THR A 49 -4.35 11.62 1.52
CA THR A 49 -4.87 11.75 0.16
C THR A 49 -4.55 10.51 -0.67
N GLU A 50 -5.29 10.29 -1.76
CA GLU A 50 -5.02 9.19 -2.70
C GLU A 50 -3.58 9.26 -3.24
N VAL A 51 -3.04 10.47 -3.45
CA VAL A 51 -1.66 10.67 -3.90
C VAL A 51 -0.65 10.17 -2.87
N GLN A 52 -0.86 10.51 -1.59
CA GLN A 52 0.03 10.06 -0.52
C GLN A 52 0.02 8.53 -0.36
N ILE A 53 -1.15 7.90 -0.44
CA ILE A 53 -1.26 6.43 -0.41
C ILE A 53 -0.52 5.84 -1.61
N ASN A 54 -0.72 6.38 -2.81
CA ASN A 54 -0.06 5.88 -4.01
C ASN A 54 1.47 6.03 -3.95
N ASP A 55 1.95 7.18 -3.50
CA ASP A 55 3.38 7.46 -3.40
C ASP A 55 4.03 6.52 -2.38
N TRP A 56 3.39 6.29 -1.23
CA TRP A 56 3.86 5.28 -0.27
C TRP A 56 3.92 3.87 -0.87
N LEU A 57 2.86 3.43 -1.57
CA LEU A 57 2.85 2.13 -2.26
C LEU A 57 3.97 2.00 -3.30
N TRP A 58 4.38 3.11 -3.92
CA TRP A 58 5.42 3.12 -4.94
C TRP A 58 6.82 3.18 -4.32
N PHE A 59 7.11 4.19 -3.51
CA PHE A 59 8.47 4.48 -3.05
C PHE A 59 8.89 3.58 -1.88
N ASP A 60 7.96 3.04 -1.10
CA ASP A 60 8.22 2.18 0.06
C ASP A 60 7.85 0.70 -0.20
N SER A 61 7.90 0.25 -1.45
CA SER A 61 7.55 -1.14 -1.82
C SER A 61 8.39 -2.18 -1.07
N ASP A 62 9.68 -1.93 -0.85
CA ASP A 62 10.56 -2.84 -0.14
C ASP A 62 10.15 -2.99 1.33
N PHE A 63 9.82 -1.87 1.99
CA PHE A 63 9.29 -1.90 3.35
C PHE A 63 7.96 -2.67 3.41
N ILE A 64 7.06 -2.42 2.46
CA ILE A 64 5.77 -3.12 2.37
C ILE A 64 5.97 -4.63 2.22
N TYR A 65 6.83 -5.04 1.30
CA TYR A 65 7.13 -6.46 1.06
C TYR A 65 7.78 -7.11 2.27
N GLN A 66 8.73 -6.44 2.92
CA GLN A 66 9.33 -6.93 4.16
C GLN A 66 8.28 -7.10 5.27
N ALA A 67 7.40 -6.11 5.46
CA ALA A 67 6.34 -6.17 6.48
C ALA A 67 5.32 -7.28 6.21
N LEU A 68 5.11 -7.64 4.94
CA LEU A 68 4.25 -8.74 4.51
C LEU A 68 4.97 -10.10 4.46
N GLY A 69 6.28 -10.15 4.68
CA GLY A 69 7.10 -11.36 4.59
C GLY A 69 7.33 -11.84 3.15
N TYR A 70 7.32 -10.95 2.17
CA TYR A 70 7.58 -11.24 0.75
C TYR A 70 9.08 -11.13 0.44
N ASP A 71 9.90 -11.87 1.19
CA ASP A 71 11.37 -11.80 1.09
C ASP A 71 11.87 -12.17 -0.33
N ASP A 72 11.11 -12.99 -1.05
CA ASP A 72 11.39 -13.39 -2.43
C ASP A 72 11.37 -12.22 -3.43
N LEU A 73 10.76 -11.09 -3.06
CA LEU A 73 10.68 -9.88 -3.89
C LEU A 73 11.76 -8.84 -3.55
N LEU A 74 12.45 -8.98 -2.42
CA LEU A 74 13.47 -8.03 -1.94
C LEU A 74 14.84 -8.27 -2.57
N GLU A 75 15.14 -9.51 -2.95
CA GLU A 75 16.43 -9.94 -3.49
C GLU A 75 16.58 -9.69 -5.02
N ALA A 76 15.64 -8.96 -5.63
CA ALA A 76 15.63 -8.68 -7.06
C ALA A 76 16.25 -7.31 -7.44
N SER A 77 16.97 -6.65 -6.52
CA SER A 77 17.67 -5.37 -6.78
C SER A 77 19.07 -5.53 -7.35
#